data_AF-A5DKH9-F1
#
_entry.id   AF-A5DKH9-F1
#
_cell.length_a   1.000
_cell.length_b   1.000
_cell.length_c   1.000
_cell.angle_alpha   90.00
_cell.angle_beta   90.00
_cell.angle_gamma   90.00
#
_symmetry.space_group_name_H-M   'P 1'
#
loop_
_entity.id
_entity.type
_entity.pdbx_description
1 polymer ?
#
loop_
_entity_poly.entity_id
_entity_poly.type
_entity_poly.pdbx_seq_one_letter_code
_entity_poly.pdbx_strand_id
1 'polypeptide(L)'
;MPLESLPQNILARILDLLPQQDLLSLAQTNYQFYQPCCRKLYKRLTVRIEPVLQSTCHRQNDFIDATQTVICGFSNAKLAPGHHYRMIDARLRTLVESITVNPELATYISELNVTTDLQDEAVIESLQSLIDIVQKIDPQIGTSSKPSFRKLYVKSENVRTRLAVDFAKWNSIVVDNYTQLAAAVNAKEVVFALASESAKKTPWTDKIGLVLAQLESIIIEDASTQRSLAQMAASTGTVFAPKHVSVVHYHDIDGNKTPTLNIKWYNVQSAQLILGCDNKACNQDCLSEFLGLIPPTAPISSIAIRQLNKQKHTYVHKFCENFDLITFSFLRQFSRLWYVSIRHSPPENGILEDGLEGNYLRRRKLFTETLPDAIRHVKKGNASTVFAVHPIIVFPNLLHSFACYEQAMNNLLWNGCKCEHCTPTLELLDEFLMSHQYYNSQLGRLKDLTTSQLMSAIAGKLSERMNPGGTDLDIDNFPLCKIEWDLHTVPGWGPFRCLGHHVYEGAEYDEDEVESKHQVECKFKNSNILPLSAIAKSISHYWENVVRRMIFLNRGDAEDIEIGKADELNDGGTDYGGAPVLGKIGLNGVVFNLGKELNGTNFSQNIYDT
;
A
#
# COMPACT_ATOMS: atom_id res chain seq x y z
N MET A 1 28.08 -26.95 4.76
CA MET A 1 27.04 -27.70 5.50
C MET A 1 25.85 -27.85 4.55
N PRO A 2 25.41 -29.06 4.20
CA PRO A 2 24.26 -29.25 3.31
C PRO A 2 22.97 -28.73 3.94
N LEU A 3 22.07 -28.11 3.18
CA LEU A 3 20.78 -27.58 3.68
C LEU A 3 19.97 -28.64 4.43
N GLU A 4 20.08 -29.91 4.03
CA GLU A 4 19.42 -31.07 4.64
C GLU A 4 19.85 -31.34 6.09
N SER A 5 21.04 -30.90 6.47
CA SER A 5 21.56 -31.05 7.84
C SER A 5 21.07 -29.97 8.80
N LEU A 6 20.33 -28.97 8.31
CA LEU A 6 19.77 -27.92 9.16
C LEU A 6 18.52 -28.39 9.90
N PRO A 7 18.32 -27.95 11.17
CA PRO A 7 17.06 -28.16 11.88
C PRO A 7 15.83 -27.71 11.07
N GLN A 8 14.75 -28.47 11.12
CA GLN A 8 13.55 -28.26 10.30
C GLN A 8 12.92 -26.86 10.48
N ASN A 9 13.01 -26.30 11.68
CA ASN A 9 12.55 -24.94 11.98
C ASN A 9 13.42 -23.85 11.32
N ILE A 10 14.73 -24.08 11.21
CA ILE A 10 15.65 -23.17 10.51
C ILE A 10 15.41 -23.28 9.01
N LEU A 11 15.29 -24.50 8.50
CA LEU A 11 14.98 -24.75 7.10
C LEU A 11 13.68 -24.07 6.69
N ALA A 12 12.60 -24.21 7.46
CA ALA A 12 11.33 -23.56 7.18
C ALA A 12 11.48 -22.03 7.07
N ARG A 13 12.27 -21.40 7.95
CA ARG A 13 12.57 -19.96 7.89
C ARG A 13 13.37 -19.58 6.65
N ILE A 14 14.33 -20.39 6.24
CA ILE A 14 15.10 -20.14 5.01
C ILE A 14 14.17 -20.21 3.80
N LEU A 15 13.34 -21.27 3.73
CA LEU A 15 12.35 -21.41 2.67
C LEU A 15 11.40 -20.22 2.66
N ASP A 16 11.01 -19.67 3.81
CA ASP A 16 10.17 -18.47 3.94
C ASP A 16 10.79 -17.20 3.32
N LEU A 17 12.11 -17.16 3.13
CA LEU A 17 12.80 -16.05 2.48
C LEU A 17 13.05 -16.30 0.98
N LEU A 18 12.89 -17.52 0.47
CA LEU A 18 13.16 -17.79 -0.94
C LEU A 18 12.04 -17.24 -1.85
N PRO A 19 12.40 -16.51 -2.93
CA PRO A 19 11.48 -16.19 -4.03
C PRO A 19 10.85 -17.44 -4.62
N GLN A 20 9.69 -17.27 -5.27
CA GLN A 20 8.92 -18.40 -5.82
C GLN A 20 9.70 -19.24 -6.84
N GLN A 21 10.51 -18.60 -7.69
CA GLN A 21 11.28 -19.31 -8.70
C GLN A 21 12.36 -20.20 -8.07
N ASP A 22 12.96 -19.75 -6.97
CA ASP A 22 13.96 -20.50 -6.24
C ASP A 22 13.32 -21.66 -5.48
N LEU A 23 12.13 -21.45 -4.90
CA LEU A 23 11.33 -22.53 -4.30
C LEU A 23 10.95 -23.60 -5.32
N LEU A 24 10.55 -23.20 -6.52
CA LEU A 24 10.22 -24.13 -7.60
C LEU A 24 11.45 -24.94 -8.02
N SER A 25 12.57 -24.27 -8.22
CA SER A 25 13.83 -24.90 -8.60
C SER A 25 14.31 -25.87 -7.52
N LEU A 26 14.18 -25.50 -6.24
CA LEU A 26 14.52 -26.35 -5.11
C LEU A 26 13.60 -27.58 -5.01
N ALA A 27 12.30 -27.40 -5.23
CA ALA A 27 11.32 -28.49 -5.24
C ALA A 27 11.59 -29.52 -6.35
N GLN A 28 12.07 -29.06 -7.52
CA GLN A 28 12.39 -29.90 -8.67
C GLN A 28 13.73 -30.63 -8.54
N THR A 29 14.67 -30.06 -7.78
CA THR A 29 16.02 -30.60 -7.66
C THR A 29 16.17 -31.62 -6.52
N ASN A 30 15.28 -31.60 -5.53
CA ASN A 30 15.38 -32.51 -4.38
C ASN A 30 14.00 -32.89 -3.80
N TYR A 31 13.74 -34.19 -3.73
CA TYR A 31 12.48 -34.74 -3.22
C TYR A 31 12.20 -34.37 -1.76
N GLN A 32 13.21 -34.24 -0.90
CA GLN A 32 13.02 -33.85 0.50
C GLN A 32 12.44 -32.44 0.63
N PHE A 33 12.78 -31.54 -0.30
CA PHE A 33 12.27 -30.18 -0.31
C PHE A 33 10.97 -30.02 -1.10
N TYR A 34 10.53 -31.04 -1.84
CA TYR A 34 9.30 -31.00 -2.63
C TYR A 34 8.10 -30.58 -1.78
N GLN A 35 7.77 -31.33 -0.73
CA GLN A 35 6.59 -31.05 0.09
C GLN A 35 6.69 -29.70 0.84
N PRO A 36 7.81 -29.35 1.53
CA PRO A 36 7.96 -28.04 2.15
C PRO A 36 7.83 -26.86 1.17
N CYS A 37 8.43 -26.97 -0.02
CA CYS A 37 8.34 -25.92 -1.03
C CYS A 37 6.92 -25.82 -1.62
N CYS A 38 6.27 -26.95 -1.92
CA CYS A 38 4.87 -26.97 -2.37
C CYS A 38 3.94 -26.33 -1.34
N ARG A 39 4.11 -26.63 -0.04
CA ARG A 39 3.34 -25.97 1.02
C ARG A 39 3.47 -24.46 0.94
N LYS A 40 4.69 -23.94 0.78
CA LYS A 40 4.90 -22.48 0.68
C LYS A 40 4.34 -21.89 -0.61
N LEU A 41 4.58 -22.53 -1.75
CA LEU A 41 4.09 -22.08 -3.06
C LEU A 41 2.56 -22.02 -3.14
N TYR A 42 1.84 -22.95 -2.52
CA TYR A 42 0.38 -23.01 -2.57
C TYR A 42 -0.30 -22.27 -1.42
N LYS A 43 0.43 -21.91 -0.35
CA LYS A 43 -0.13 -21.32 0.87
C LYS A 43 -0.97 -20.07 0.61
N ARG A 44 -0.43 -19.14 -0.19
CA ARG A 44 -1.02 -17.84 -0.50
C ARG A 44 -0.97 -17.62 -2.00
N LEU A 45 -2.14 -17.54 -2.62
CA LEU A 45 -2.29 -17.33 -4.05
C LEU A 45 -2.91 -15.97 -4.29
N THR A 46 -2.31 -15.18 -5.18
CA THR A 46 -2.85 -13.88 -5.60
C THR A 46 -3.04 -13.84 -7.11
N VAL A 47 -4.26 -13.58 -7.55
CA VAL A 47 -4.61 -13.37 -8.95
C VAL A 47 -4.69 -11.87 -9.23
N ARG A 48 -3.92 -11.41 -10.21
CA ARG A 48 -3.89 -9.99 -10.63
C ARG A 48 -3.41 -9.86 -12.07
N ILE A 49 -3.58 -8.70 -12.71
CA ILE A 49 -3.11 -8.51 -14.10
C ILE A 49 -1.60 -8.24 -14.12
N GLU A 50 -1.15 -7.40 -13.21
CA GLU A 50 0.20 -6.84 -13.19
C GLU A 50 1.23 -7.87 -12.67
N PRO A 51 2.35 -8.06 -13.37
CA PRO A 51 3.42 -8.94 -12.90
C PRO A 51 4.08 -8.40 -11.61
N VAL A 52 4.86 -9.25 -10.95
CA VAL A 52 5.67 -8.85 -9.78
C VAL A 52 6.82 -7.96 -10.22
N LEU A 53 7.06 -6.87 -9.49
CA LEU A 53 8.27 -6.08 -9.61
C LEU A 53 9.42 -6.83 -8.90
N GLN A 54 10.32 -7.40 -9.69
CA GLN A 54 11.49 -8.11 -9.16
C GLN A 54 12.56 -7.11 -8.73
N SER A 55 13.17 -7.37 -7.57
CA SER A 55 14.33 -6.59 -7.11
C SER A 55 15.57 -6.99 -7.91
N THR A 56 16.41 -6.01 -8.24
CA THR A 56 17.73 -6.24 -8.82
C THR A 56 18.86 -6.08 -7.80
N CYS A 57 18.55 -5.75 -6.54
CA CYS A 57 19.55 -5.44 -5.52
C CYS A 57 20.22 -6.71 -4.95
N HIS A 58 21.50 -6.60 -4.57
CA HIS A 58 22.29 -7.76 -4.10
C HIS A 58 22.59 -7.80 -2.59
N ARG A 59 22.50 -6.68 -1.83
CA ARG A 59 22.99 -6.67 -0.42
C ARG A 59 21.92 -7.08 0.59
N GLN A 60 20.68 -6.59 0.46
CA GLN A 60 19.57 -7.05 1.30
C GLN A 60 18.29 -7.19 0.48
N ASN A 61 17.94 -8.43 0.17
CA ASN A 61 16.64 -8.74 -0.43
C ASN A 61 15.55 -8.49 0.61
N ASP A 62 14.53 -7.72 0.23
CA ASP A 62 13.34 -7.46 1.07
C ASP A 62 12.45 -8.71 1.19
N PHE A 63 12.59 -9.66 0.26
CA PHE A 63 11.78 -10.89 0.18
C PHE A 63 10.27 -10.64 0.10
N ILE A 64 9.83 -9.39 -0.16
CA ILE A 64 8.42 -9.04 -0.35
C ILE A 64 7.81 -9.78 -1.53
N ASP A 65 8.62 -10.15 -2.52
CA ASP A 65 8.27 -11.01 -3.66
C ASP A 65 8.16 -12.51 -3.32
N ALA A 66 8.69 -12.93 -2.19
CA ALA A 66 8.61 -14.29 -1.65
C ALA A 66 7.34 -14.56 -0.80
N THR A 67 6.54 -13.52 -0.54
CA THR A 67 5.41 -13.56 0.41
C THR A 67 4.23 -14.42 -0.05
N GLN A 68 4.00 -14.51 -1.36
CA GLN A 68 2.85 -15.21 -1.95
C GLN A 68 3.05 -15.50 -3.43
N THR A 69 2.43 -16.57 -3.92
CA THR A 69 2.47 -16.94 -5.35
C THR A 69 1.53 -16.09 -6.17
N VAL A 70 2.05 -15.45 -7.23
CA VAL A 70 1.29 -14.48 -8.03
C VAL A 70 0.95 -15.04 -9.41
N ILE A 71 -0.35 -15.25 -9.65
CA ILE A 71 -0.93 -15.65 -10.93
C ILE A 71 -1.24 -14.37 -11.70
N CYS A 72 -0.33 -13.98 -12.58
CA CYS A 72 -0.41 -12.73 -13.36
C CYS A 72 -0.37 -12.93 -14.88
N GLY A 73 -0.50 -11.84 -15.62
CA GLY A 73 -0.29 -11.84 -17.07
C GLY A 73 1.20 -11.90 -17.46
N PHE A 74 1.53 -11.38 -18.64
CA PHE A 74 2.90 -11.34 -19.15
C PHE A 74 3.78 -10.31 -18.42
N SER A 75 5.09 -10.60 -18.34
CA SER A 75 6.11 -9.69 -17.78
C SER A 75 6.25 -8.36 -18.55
N ASN A 76 5.86 -8.37 -19.82
CA ASN A 76 5.68 -7.16 -20.63
C ASN A 76 4.26 -6.63 -20.42
N ALA A 77 4.11 -5.66 -19.51
CA ALA A 77 2.82 -5.06 -19.18
C ALA A 77 2.26 -4.12 -20.27
N LYS A 78 2.95 -3.97 -21.42
CA LYS A 78 2.48 -3.18 -22.57
C LYS A 78 1.54 -3.95 -23.49
N LEU A 79 1.43 -5.26 -23.33
CA LEU A 79 0.54 -6.06 -24.18
C LEU A 79 -0.91 -5.67 -23.92
N ALA A 80 -1.75 -5.81 -24.94
CA ALA A 80 -3.17 -5.51 -24.80
C ALA A 80 -3.79 -6.38 -23.68
N PRO A 81 -4.79 -5.87 -22.93
CA PRO A 81 -5.39 -6.58 -21.79
C PRO A 81 -5.82 -8.01 -22.10
N GLY A 82 -6.34 -8.27 -23.30
CA GLY A 82 -6.74 -9.61 -23.74
C GLY A 82 -5.61 -10.65 -23.73
N HIS A 83 -4.36 -10.26 -23.99
CA HIS A 83 -3.22 -11.18 -23.87
C HIS A 83 -2.94 -11.53 -22.42
N HIS A 84 -3.03 -10.55 -21.52
CA HIS A 84 -2.86 -10.79 -20.08
C HIS A 84 -3.93 -11.75 -19.56
N TYR A 85 -5.19 -11.56 -19.93
CA TYR A 85 -6.28 -12.47 -19.53
C TYR A 85 -6.05 -13.91 -20.01
N ARG A 86 -5.65 -14.12 -21.26
CA ARG A 86 -5.34 -15.47 -21.78
C ARG A 86 -4.22 -16.16 -21.00
N MET A 87 -3.19 -15.41 -20.60
CA MET A 87 -2.10 -15.96 -19.78
C MET A 87 -2.58 -16.32 -18.37
N ILE A 88 -3.41 -15.48 -17.75
CA ILE A 88 -3.99 -15.75 -16.43
C ILE A 88 -4.88 -17.00 -16.49
N ASP A 89 -5.76 -17.09 -17.50
CA ASP A 89 -6.62 -18.27 -17.72
C ASP A 89 -5.78 -19.54 -17.87
N ALA A 90 -4.76 -19.54 -18.75
CA ALA A 90 -3.88 -20.70 -18.92
C ALA A 90 -3.19 -21.12 -17.63
N ARG A 91 -2.71 -20.17 -16.82
CA ARG A 91 -2.08 -20.44 -15.51
C ARG A 91 -3.08 -20.99 -14.49
N LEU A 92 -4.29 -20.45 -14.44
CA LEU A 92 -5.36 -20.95 -13.56
C LEU A 92 -5.78 -22.38 -13.95
N ARG A 93 -5.97 -22.66 -15.23
CA ARG A 93 -6.29 -24.01 -15.72
C ARG A 93 -5.19 -25.00 -15.36
N THR A 94 -3.93 -24.64 -15.61
CA THR A 94 -2.78 -25.48 -15.24
C THR A 94 -2.74 -25.76 -13.74
N LEU A 95 -3.05 -24.76 -12.91
CA LEU A 95 -3.14 -24.92 -11.46
C LEU A 95 -4.28 -25.86 -11.07
N VAL A 96 -5.46 -25.68 -11.64
CA VAL A 96 -6.64 -26.53 -11.43
C VAL A 96 -6.34 -27.98 -11.82
N GLU A 97 -5.72 -28.20 -12.97
CA GLU A 97 -5.28 -29.52 -13.44
C GLU A 97 -4.26 -30.13 -12.47
N SER A 98 -3.26 -29.36 -12.05
CA SER A 98 -2.23 -29.82 -11.10
C SER A 98 -2.83 -30.26 -9.78
N ILE A 99 -3.80 -29.50 -9.26
CA ILE A 99 -4.53 -29.85 -8.02
C ILE A 99 -5.45 -31.05 -8.24
N THR A 100 -6.05 -31.18 -9.43
CA THR A 100 -6.89 -32.34 -9.75
C THR A 100 -6.06 -33.63 -9.80
N VAL A 101 -4.83 -33.57 -10.33
CA VAL A 101 -3.88 -34.69 -10.34
C VAL A 101 -3.36 -35.00 -8.94
N ASN A 102 -3.08 -33.97 -8.13
CA ASN A 102 -2.63 -34.12 -6.75
C ASN A 102 -3.51 -33.31 -5.77
N PRO A 103 -4.62 -33.92 -5.29
CA PRO A 103 -5.56 -33.24 -4.40
C PRO A 103 -4.97 -32.76 -3.07
N GLU A 104 -3.83 -33.31 -2.62
CA GLU A 104 -3.16 -32.84 -1.40
C GLU A 104 -2.74 -31.37 -1.51
N LEU A 105 -2.37 -30.90 -2.71
CA LEU A 105 -1.95 -29.51 -2.94
C LEU A 105 -3.03 -28.51 -2.55
N ALA A 106 -4.29 -28.88 -2.74
CA ALA A 106 -5.45 -28.06 -2.40
C ALA A 106 -5.50 -27.77 -0.89
N THR A 107 -5.04 -28.72 -0.06
CA THR A 107 -5.04 -28.60 1.40
C THR A 107 -4.04 -27.56 1.92
N TYR A 108 -3.05 -27.20 1.10
CA TYR A 108 -2.06 -26.18 1.44
C TYR A 108 -2.58 -24.76 1.23
N ILE A 109 -3.64 -24.57 0.43
CA ILE A 109 -4.19 -23.24 0.12
C ILE A 109 -4.89 -22.68 1.36
N SER A 110 -4.30 -21.63 1.93
CA SER A 110 -4.86 -20.90 3.07
C SER A 110 -5.43 -19.54 2.69
N GLU A 111 -4.90 -18.91 1.64
CA GLU A 111 -5.33 -17.57 1.22
C GLU A 111 -5.43 -17.53 -0.30
N LEU A 112 -6.57 -17.06 -0.80
CA LEU A 112 -6.80 -16.75 -2.21
C LEU A 112 -7.25 -15.28 -2.32
N ASN A 113 -6.41 -14.45 -2.93
CA ASN A 113 -6.68 -13.04 -3.14
C ASN A 113 -6.86 -12.73 -4.62
N VAL A 114 -7.83 -11.90 -4.98
CA VAL A 114 -8.06 -11.38 -6.32
C VAL A 114 -8.07 -9.86 -6.21
N THR A 115 -6.98 -9.23 -6.62
CA THR A 115 -6.73 -7.80 -6.34
C THR A 115 -6.97 -6.87 -7.53
N THR A 116 -7.34 -7.43 -8.69
CA THR A 116 -7.67 -6.69 -9.92
C THR A 116 -9.10 -7.01 -10.36
N ASP A 117 -9.73 -6.08 -11.09
CA ASP A 117 -11.01 -6.33 -11.76
C ASP A 117 -10.79 -7.21 -13.01
N LEU A 118 -11.29 -8.45 -12.95
CA LEU A 118 -11.17 -9.43 -14.02
C LEU A 118 -12.43 -9.38 -14.88
N GLN A 119 -12.30 -8.91 -16.13
CA GLN A 119 -13.44 -8.71 -17.01
C GLN A 119 -13.75 -9.94 -17.88
N ASP A 120 -12.72 -10.71 -18.23
CA ASP A 120 -12.82 -11.87 -19.14
C ASP A 120 -13.55 -13.08 -18.51
N GLU A 121 -14.57 -13.60 -19.19
CA GLU A 121 -15.38 -14.75 -18.73
C GLU A 121 -14.58 -16.03 -18.53
N ALA A 122 -13.63 -16.35 -19.41
CA ALA A 122 -12.86 -17.59 -19.30
C ALA A 122 -11.98 -17.59 -18.05
N VAL A 123 -11.43 -16.43 -17.70
CA VAL A 123 -10.68 -16.25 -16.45
C VAL A 123 -11.57 -16.47 -15.23
N ILE A 124 -12.81 -15.96 -15.26
CA ILE A 124 -13.78 -16.14 -14.16
C ILE A 124 -14.19 -17.61 -14.02
N GLU A 125 -14.43 -18.32 -15.11
CA GLU A 125 -14.74 -19.76 -15.08
C GLU A 125 -13.59 -20.59 -14.47
N SER A 126 -12.35 -20.30 -14.87
CA SER A 126 -11.16 -20.94 -14.33
C SER A 126 -10.94 -20.61 -12.84
N LEU A 127 -11.24 -19.38 -12.42
CA LEU A 127 -11.21 -18.97 -11.02
C LEU A 127 -12.30 -19.67 -10.20
N GLN A 128 -13.53 -19.78 -10.73
CA GLN A 128 -14.62 -20.53 -10.08
C GLN A 128 -14.23 -22.00 -9.89
N SER A 129 -13.61 -22.62 -10.88
CA SER A 129 -13.14 -24.00 -10.79
C SER A 129 -12.14 -24.21 -9.65
N LEU A 130 -11.23 -23.25 -9.44
CA LEU A 130 -10.30 -23.27 -8.30
C LEU A 130 -11.04 -23.13 -6.97
N ILE A 131 -12.00 -22.20 -6.88
CA ILE A 131 -12.81 -21.98 -5.67
C ILE A 131 -13.61 -23.23 -5.31
N ASP A 132 -14.24 -23.87 -6.29
CA ASP A 132 -15.04 -25.09 -6.10
C ASP A 132 -14.17 -26.22 -5.54
N ILE A 133 -12.94 -26.38 -6.04
CA ILE A 133 -11.99 -27.37 -5.54
C ILE A 133 -11.65 -27.08 -4.08
N VAL A 134 -11.32 -25.84 -3.75
CA VAL A 134 -10.96 -25.46 -2.36
C VAL A 134 -12.14 -25.64 -1.40
N GLN A 135 -13.38 -25.34 -1.84
CA GLN A 135 -14.59 -25.49 -1.02
C GLN A 135 -14.97 -26.94 -0.76
N LYS A 136 -14.62 -27.87 -1.65
CA LYS A 136 -14.86 -29.32 -1.47
C LYS A 136 -14.00 -29.93 -0.37
N ILE A 137 -12.84 -29.33 -0.07
CA ILE A 137 -11.97 -29.83 0.99
C ILE A 137 -12.62 -29.51 2.33
N ASP A 138 -12.84 -30.53 3.15
CA ASP A 138 -13.30 -30.33 4.52
C ASP A 138 -12.29 -29.48 5.29
N PRO A 139 -12.68 -28.32 5.85
CA PRO A 139 -11.79 -27.49 6.68
C PRO A 139 -11.24 -28.23 7.92
N GLN A 140 -11.83 -29.37 8.34
CA GLN A 140 -11.33 -30.19 9.44
C GLN A 140 -10.27 -31.24 9.03
N ILE A 141 -10.14 -31.57 7.75
CA ILE A 141 -9.12 -32.51 7.23
C ILE A 141 -7.82 -31.74 6.92
N GLY A 142 -7.36 -30.94 7.89
CA GLY A 142 -5.99 -30.44 7.89
C GLY A 142 -5.10 -31.51 8.52
N THR A 143 -4.08 -31.97 7.82
CA THR A 143 -3.12 -32.96 8.34
C THR A 143 -2.56 -32.53 9.71
N SER A 144 -3.03 -33.18 10.78
CA SER A 144 -2.37 -33.34 12.09
C SER A 144 -1.86 -32.11 12.86
N SER A 145 -2.32 -30.88 12.60
CA SER A 145 -2.30 -29.79 13.61
C SER A 145 -2.96 -28.50 13.08
N LYS A 146 -4.18 -28.23 13.56
CA LYS A 146 -5.05 -27.07 13.28
C LYS A 146 -5.77 -27.04 11.92
N PRO A 147 -7.08 -26.70 11.89
CA PRO A 147 -7.75 -26.35 10.65
C PRO A 147 -7.03 -25.15 10.02
N SER A 148 -6.72 -25.25 8.72
CA SER A 148 -6.11 -24.16 7.97
C SER A 148 -7.10 -22.99 7.94
N PHE A 149 -6.75 -21.85 8.53
CA PHE A 149 -7.53 -20.63 8.36
C PHE A 149 -7.64 -20.34 6.85
N ARG A 150 -8.85 -20.28 6.31
CA ARG A 150 -9.10 -20.05 4.87
C ARG A 150 -9.61 -18.64 4.62
N LYS A 151 -8.91 -17.90 3.78
CA LYS A 151 -9.24 -16.54 3.36
C LYS A 151 -9.54 -16.48 1.86
N LEU A 152 -10.68 -15.89 1.53
CA LEU A 152 -11.04 -15.49 0.18
C LEU A 152 -11.25 -13.97 0.16
N TYR A 153 -10.32 -13.25 -0.46
CA TYR A 153 -10.46 -11.83 -0.68
C TYR A 153 -10.60 -11.55 -2.17
N VAL A 154 -11.70 -10.92 -2.57
CA VAL A 154 -11.94 -10.50 -3.96
C VAL A 154 -12.29 -9.03 -3.93
N LYS A 155 -11.42 -8.18 -4.47
CA LYS A 155 -11.54 -6.72 -4.39
C LYS A 155 -12.70 -6.16 -5.20
N SER A 156 -12.88 -6.65 -6.43
CA SER A 156 -13.89 -6.14 -7.36
C SER A 156 -15.27 -6.75 -7.10
N GLU A 157 -16.30 -5.90 -6.99
CA GLU A 157 -17.71 -6.30 -6.90
C GLU A 157 -18.16 -7.04 -8.17
N ASN A 158 -17.71 -6.58 -9.34
CA ASN A 158 -18.01 -7.22 -10.63
C ASN A 158 -17.54 -8.68 -10.65
N VAL A 159 -16.36 -8.97 -10.08
CA VAL A 159 -15.86 -10.35 -9.95
C VAL A 159 -16.67 -11.11 -8.90
N ARG A 160 -16.88 -10.55 -7.70
CA ARG A 160 -17.61 -11.23 -6.61
C ARG A 160 -19.01 -11.69 -7.00
N THR A 161 -19.75 -10.85 -7.71
CA THR A 161 -21.14 -11.13 -8.12
C THR A 161 -21.26 -12.26 -9.15
N ARG A 162 -20.16 -12.57 -9.87
CA ARG A 162 -20.09 -13.65 -10.86
C ARG A 162 -19.55 -14.96 -10.27
N LEU A 163 -19.08 -14.96 -9.03
CA LEU A 163 -18.56 -16.14 -8.35
C LEU A 163 -19.61 -16.76 -7.42
N ALA A 164 -19.76 -18.08 -7.48
CA ALA A 164 -20.56 -18.84 -6.54
C ALA A 164 -19.71 -19.21 -5.31
N VAL A 165 -19.96 -18.52 -4.19
CA VAL A 165 -19.21 -18.72 -2.94
C VAL A 165 -20.11 -19.27 -1.83
N ASP A 166 -19.83 -20.47 -1.34
CA ASP A 166 -20.34 -20.98 -0.07
C ASP A 166 -19.59 -20.28 1.10
N PHE A 167 -20.19 -19.23 1.64
CA PHE A 167 -19.64 -18.43 2.73
C PHE A 167 -19.40 -19.22 4.03
N ALA A 168 -20.04 -20.38 4.22
CA ALA A 168 -19.83 -21.20 5.41
C ALA A 168 -18.47 -21.94 5.40
N LYS A 169 -17.81 -22.04 4.24
CA LYS A 169 -16.53 -22.75 4.06
C LYS A 169 -15.30 -21.88 4.34
N TRP A 170 -15.48 -20.58 4.50
CA TRP A 170 -14.39 -19.61 4.60
C TRP A 170 -14.34 -18.95 5.99
N ASN A 171 -13.14 -18.65 6.47
CA ASN A 171 -12.93 -17.94 7.74
C ASN A 171 -12.75 -16.43 7.54
N SER A 172 -12.27 -16.01 6.38
CA SER A 172 -12.18 -14.61 5.97
C SER A 172 -12.84 -14.42 4.62
N ILE A 173 -13.74 -13.46 4.53
CA ILE A 173 -14.56 -13.18 3.34
C ILE A 173 -14.84 -11.69 3.17
N VAL A 174 -15.18 -11.31 1.94
CA VAL A 174 -15.80 -10.03 1.62
C VAL A 174 -17.30 -10.23 1.51
N VAL A 175 -18.10 -9.36 2.16
CA VAL A 175 -19.57 -9.38 2.09
C VAL A 175 -20.09 -8.10 1.47
N ASP A 176 -20.96 -8.25 0.48
CA ASP A 176 -21.63 -7.15 -0.23
C ASP A 176 -22.99 -6.81 0.41
N ASN A 177 -23.55 -7.70 1.23
CA ASN A 177 -24.81 -7.50 1.94
C ASN A 177 -24.91 -8.36 3.22
N TYR A 178 -25.88 -8.04 4.07
CA TYR A 178 -26.07 -8.75 5.35
C TYR A 178 -26.60 -10.19 5.22
N THR A 179 -27.22 -10.57 4.09
CA THR A 179 -27.63 -11.97 3.89
C THR A 179 -26.42 -12.90 3.71
N GLN A 180 -25.38 -12.43 3.01
CA GLN A 180 -24.11 -13.14 2.90
C GLN A 180 -23.42 -13.24 4.26
N LEU A 181 -23.48 -12.18 5.08
CA LEU A 181 -22.97 -12.21 6.45
C LEU A 181 -23.69 -13.26 7.31
N ALA A 182 -25.02 -13.39 7.18
CA ALA A 182 -25.78 -14.41 7.90
C ALA A 182 -25.42 -15.85 7.48
N ALA A 183 -24.95 -16.04 6.24
CA ALA A 183 -24.46 -17.32 5.73
C ALA A 183 -23.03 -17.65 6.20
N ALA A 184 -22.27 -16.63 6.62
CA ALA A 184 -20.87 -16.74 7.02
C ALA A 184 -20.67 -17.21 8.47
N VAL A 185 -21.31 -18.31 8.85
CA VAL A 185 -21.38 -18.81 10.24
C VAL A 185 -20.02 -19.15 10.86
N ASN A 186 -19.00 -19.45 10.05
CA ASN A 186 -17.64 -19.80 10.49
C ASN A 186 -16.63 -18.65 10.29
N ALA A 187 -17.11 -17.46 9.89
CA ALA A 187 -16.25 -16.32 9.66
C ALA A 187 -15.66 -15.81 10.98
N LYS A 188 -14.36 -15.55 10.92
CA LYS A 188 -13.56 -14.87 11.95
C LYS A 188 -13.11 -13.49 11.46
N GLU A 189 -13.04 -13.29 10.15
CA GLU A 189 -12.73 -12.02 9.52
C GLU A 189 -13.82 -11.69 8.49
N VAL A 190 -14.28 -10.45 8.50
CA VAL A 190 -15.21 -9.93 7.50
C VAL A 190 -14.74 -8.57 7.00
N VAL A 191 -14.65 -8.45 5.68
CA VAL A 191 -14.51 -7.19 4.96
C VAL A 191 -15.89 -6.75 4.47
N PHE A 192 -16.36 -5.60 4.92
CA PHE A 192 -17.65 -5.06 4.52
C PHE A 192 -17.53 -4.20 3.27
N ALA A 193 -18.17 -4.64 2.18
CA ALA A 193 -18.24 -3.93 0.91
C ALA A 193 -19.70 -3.56 0.56
N LEU A 194 -20.43 -2.95 1.51
CA LEU A 194 -21.87 -2.66 1.38
C LEU A 194 -22.12 -1.46 0.45
N ALA A 195 -22.05 -1.67 -0.86
CA ALA A 195 -22.13 -0.60 -1.85
C ALA A 195 -23.50 0.10 -1.91
N SER A 196 -24.60 -0.66 -1.74
CA SER A 196 -25.96 -0.11 -1.94
C SER A 196 -26.74 0.07 -0.64
N GLU A 197 -27.66 1.04 -0.62
CA GLU A 197 -28.62 1.20 0.49
C GLU A 197 -29.53 -0.02 0.66
N SER A 198 -29.81 -0.75 -0.43
CA SER A 198 -30.58 -2.00 -0.37
C SER A 198 -29.84 -3.10 0.39
N ALA A 199 -28.52 -3.21 0.20
CA ALA A 199 -27.67 -4.14 0.92
C ALA A 199 -27.60 -3.86 2.43
N LYS A 200 -27.88 -2.62 2.84
CA LYS A 200 -27.88 -2.15 4.24
C LYS A 200 -29.24 -2.26 4.93
N LYS A 201 -30.32 -2.51 4.18
CA LYS A 201 -31.71 -2.55 4.69
C LYS A 201 -32.19 -3.95 5.05
N THR A 202 -31.37 -4.98 4.90
CA THR A 202 -31.74 -6.35 5.29
C THR A 202 -32.06 -6.40 6.80
N PRO A 203 -33.21 -6.96 7.20
CA PRO A 203 -33.57 -7.07 8.60
C PRO A 203 -32.55 -7.92 9.36
N TRP A 204 -32.21 -7.46 10.55
CA TRP A 204 -31.32 -8.17 11.45
C TRP A 204 -31.90 -9.51 11.87
N THR A 205 -31.04 -10.51 11.91
CA THR A 205 -31.37 -11.83 12.43
C THR A 205 -30.41 -12.16 13.57
N ASP A 206 -30.84 -12.97 14.53
CA ASP A 206 -29.98 -13.42 15.63
C ASP A 206 -28.67 -14.06 15.12
N LYS A 207 -28.72 -14.69 13.93
CA LYS A 207 -27.55 -15.25 13.25
C LYS A 207 -26.48 -14.19 12.95
N ILE A 208 -26.87 -13.00 12.49
CA ILE A 208 -25.92 -11.92 12.20
C ILE A 208 -25.24 -11.46 13.49
N GLY A 209 -26.01 -11.32 14.58
CA GLY A 209 -25.46 -10.95 15.88
C GLY A 209 -24.45 -11.95 16.43
N LEU A 210 -24.74 -13.24 16.27
CA LEU A 210 -23.81 -14.32 16.63
C LEU A 210 -22.52 -14.25 15.80
N VAL A 211 -22.63 -14.06 14.48
CA VAL A 211 -21.46 -13.92 13.60
C VAL A 211 -20.62 -12.70 13.98
N LEU A 212 -21.22 -11.54 14.21
CA LEU A 212 -20.48 -10.33 14.60
C LEU A 212 -19.77 -10.46 15.96
N ALA A 213 -20.40 -11.15 16.92
CA ALA A 213 -19.83 -11.33 18.25
C ALA A 213 -18.57 -12.20 18.27
N GLN A 214 -18.41 -13.11 17.30
CA GLN A 214 -17.24 -14.01 17.19
C GLN A 214 -16.11 -13.48 16.30
N LEU A 215 -16.30 -12.36 15.59
CA LEU A 215 -15.28 -11.83 14.67
C LEU A 215 -14.01 -11.43 15.42
N GLU A 216 -12.88 -11.99 14.97
CA GLU A 216 -11.53 -11.60 15.38
C GLU A 216 -11.02 -10.42 14.53
N SER A 217 -11.57 -10.20 13.33
CA SER A 217 -11.18 -9.13 12.41
C SER A 217 -12.40 -8.49 11.73
N ILE A 218 -12.48 -7.16 11.78
CA ILE A 218 -13.59 -6.37 11.21
C ILE A 218 -13.00 -5.27 10.34
N ILE A 219 -13.24 -5.32 9.04
CA ILE A 219 -12.69 -4.35 8.08
C ILE A 219 -13.83 -3.54 7.47
N ILE A 220 -13.92 -2.26 7.85
CA ILE A 220 -14.87 -1.28 7.33
C ILE A 220 -14.10 -0.18 6.60
N GLU A 221 -14.50 0.13 5.36
CA GLU A 221 -13.82 1.12 4.52
C GLU A 221 -14.58 2.45 4.38
N ASP A 222 -15.88 2.48 4.71
CA ASP A 222 -16.71 3.66 4.50
C ASP A 222 -17.62 4.01 5.69
N ALA A 223 -17.90 5.30 5.84
CA ALA A 223 -18.68 5.85 6.95
C ALA A 223 -20.15 5.38 6.96
N SER A 224 -20.71 5.02 5.80
CA SER A 224 -22.12 4.62 5.70
C SER A 224 -22.33 3.20 6.23
N THR A 225 -21.41 2.28 5.90
CA THR A 225 -21.34 0.94 6.47
C THR A 225 -21.16 1.00 7.99
N GLN A 226 -20.22 1.82 8.48
CA GLN A 226 -20.04 1.97 9.93
C GLN A 226 -21.30 2.52 10.60
N ARG A 227 -21.98 3.50 10.00
CA ARG A 227 -23.23 4.05 10.54
C ARG A 227 -24.30 2.97 10.68
N SER A 228 -24.48 2.15 9.66
CA SER A 228 -25.42 1.02 9.70
C SER A 228 -25.04 0.06 10.82
N LEU A 229 -23.78 -0.39 10.88
CA LEU A 229 -23.31 -1.31 11.94
C LEU A 229 -23.44 -0.71 13.35
N ALA A 230 -23.17 0.58 13.54
CA ALA A 230 -23.27 1.24 14.84
C ALA A 230 -24.73 1.38 15.30
N GLN A 231 -25.63 1.78 14.40
CA GLN A 231 -27.07 1.83 14.70
C GLN A 231 -27.60 0.45 15.09
N MET A 232 -27.18 -0.58 14.35
CA MET A 232 -27.56 -1.96 14.64
C MET A 232 -26.99 -2.43 15.98
N ALA A 233 -25.69 -2.25 16.22
CA ALA A 233 -25.04 -2.64 17.47
C ALA A 233 -25.63 -1.91 18.70
N ALA A 234 -26.06 -0.66 18.54
CA ALA A 234 -26.75 0.08 19.59
C ALA A 234 -28.11 -0.54 19.92
N SER A 235 -28.86 -1.00 18.91
CA SER A 235 -30.16 -1.65 19.12
C SER A 235 -30.07 -3.03 19.79
N THR A 236 -28.96 -3.74 19.60
CA THR A 236 -28.75 -5.11 20.11
C THR A 236 -27.84 -5.16 21.34
N GLY A 237 -27.21 -4.04 21.73
CA GLY A 237 -26.19 -4.00 22.78
C GLY A 237 -24.91 -4.76 22.42
N THR A 238 -24.64 -4.99 21.13
CA THR A 238 -23.46 -5.75 20.67
C THR A 238 -22.18 -4.97 20.96
N VAL A 239 -21.23 -5.62 21.64
CA VAL A 239 -19.89 -5.08 21.89
C VAL A 239 -18.88 -5.88 21.08
N PHE A 240 -18.13 -5.19 20.22
CA PHE A 240 -17.13 -5.81 19.37
C PHE A 240 -15.83 -6.02 20.15
N ALA A 241 -15.23 -7.20 19.99
CA ALA A 241 -13.98 -7.58 20.68
C ALA A 241 -12.86 -8.03 19.71
N PRO A 242 -12.63 -7.33 18.58
CA PRO A 242 -11.71 -7.79 17.55
C PRO A 242 -10.24 -7.68 17.98
N LYS A 243 -9.39 -8.50 17.35
CA LYS A 243 -7.93 -8.33 17.35
C LYS A 243 -7.49 -7.36 16.26
N HIS A 244 -8.19 -7.34 15.11
CA HIS A 244 -7.90 -6.45 14.00
C HIS A 244 -9.15 -5.64 13.65
N VAL A 245 -9.03 -4.33 13.54
CA VAL A 245 -10.19 -3.47 13.24
C VAL A 245 -9.87 -2.36 12.25
N SER A 246 -10.77 -2.10 11.32
CA SER A 246 -10.80 -0.87 10.52
C SER A 246 -12.04 -0.06 10.89
N VAL A 247 -11.84 1.19 11.32
CA VAL A 247 -12.90 2.12 11.72
C VAL A 247 -12.77 3.45 10.98
N VAL A 248 -13.91 4.08 10.78
CA VAL A 248 -14.07 5.36 10.10
C VAL A 248 -14.55 6.41 11.09
N HIS A 249 -13.80 7.49 11.22
CA HIS A 249 -14.28 8.71 11.87
C HIS A 249 -14.28 9.84 10.85
N TYR A 250 -15.49 10.29 10.48
CA TYR A 250 -15.67 11.39 9.55
C TYR A 250 -16.67 12.40 10.12
N HIS A 251 -16.26 13.68 10.12
CA HIS A 251 -17.08 14.83 10.48
C HIS A 251 -17.41 15.61 9.20
N ASP A 252 -18.68 15.63 8.80
CA ASP A 252 -19.12 16.31 7.59
C ASP A 252 -19.28 17.82 7.78
N ILE A 253 -19.54 18.53 6.67
CA ILE A 253 -19.70 19.98 6.65
C ILE A 253 -20.95 20.45 7.41
N ASP A 254 -21.94 19.57 7.55
CA ASP A 254 -23.23 19.82 8.20
C ASP A 254 -23.17 19.61 9.71
N GLY A 255 -22.01 19.17 10.23
CA GLY A 255 -21.79 18.94 11.66
C GLY A 255 -22.06 17.50 12.12
N ASN A 256 -22.43 16.59 11.22
CA ASN A 256 -22.67 15.20 11.60
C ASN A 256 -21.35 14.45 11.71
N LYS A 257 -21.17 13.78 12.85
CA LYS A 257 -20.06 12.84 13.08
C LYS A 257 -20.51 11.41 12.76
N THR A 258 -19.61 10.62 12.22
CA THR A 258 -19.83 9.17 12.05
C THR A 258 -19.94 8.54 13.44
N PRO A 259 -20.97 7.71 13.72
CA PRO A 259 -21.13 7.11 15.03
C PRO A 259 -20.00 6.13 15.34
N THR A 260 -19.56 6.14 16.60
CA THR A 260 -18.47 5.27 17.07
C THR A 260 -18.99 3.86 17.34
N LEU A 261 -18.25 2.84 16.92
CA LEU A 261 -18.51 1.45 17.29
C LEU A 261 -18.08 1.18 18.74
N ASN A 262 -18.87 0.38 19.46
CA ASN A 262 -18.50 -0.05 20.81
C ASN A 262 -17.44 -1.17 20.75
N ILE A 263 -16.17 -0.78 20.80
CA ILE A 263 -15.01 -1.66 20.64
C ILE A 263 -14.27 -1.85 21.96
N LYS A 264 -13.96 -3.11 22.30
CA LYS A 264 -13.05 -3.48 23.39
C LYS A 264 -11.60 -3.32 22.96
N TRP A 265 -11.08 -2.10 23.05
CA TRP A 265 -9.71 -1.74 22.61
C TRP A 265 -8.58 -2.55 23.25
N TYR A 266 -8.78 -3.10 24.44
CA TYR A 266 -7.77 -3.94 25.11
C TYR A 266 -7.48 -5.27 24.38
N ASN A 267 -8.33 -5.68 23.43
CA ASN A 267 -8.09 -6.85 22.58
C ASN A 267 -7.41 -6.52 21.25
N VAL A 268 -7.39 -5.24 20.87
CA VAL A 268 -6.98 -4.80 19.53
C VAL A 268 -5.46 -4.79 19.42
N GLN A 269 -4.92 -5.60 18.50
CA GLN A 269 -3.51 -5.72 18.18
C GLN A 269 -3.12 -4.94 16.92
N SER A 270 -4.07 -4.77 15.99
CA SER A 270 -3.87 -3.96 14.78
C SER A 270 -5.10 -3.11 14.49
N ALA A 271 -4.88 -1.85 14.11
CA ALA A 271 -5.97 -0.91 13.83
C ALA A 271 -5.71 -0.13 12.53
N GLN A 272 -6.71 -0.08 11.65
CA GLN A 272 -6.80 0.88 10.56
C GLN A 272 -7.80 1.97 10.94
N LEU A 273 -7.37 3.22 10.91
CA LEU A 273 -8.18 4.39 11.25
C LEU A 273 -8.34 5.24 10.00
N ILE A 274 -9.58 5.38 9.52
CA ILE A 274 -9.93 6.24 8.38
C ILE A 274 -10.50 7.54 8.97
N LEU A 275 -9.75 8.62 8.89
CA LEU A 275 -9.99 9.87 9.63
C LEU A 275 -10.24 11.04 8.68
N GLY A 276 -11.31 11.80 8.91
CA GLY A 276 -11.64 12.96 8.09
C GLY A 276 -12.48 14.01 8.80
N CYS A 277 -12.30 15.27 8.43
CA CYS A 277 -13.07 16.39 8.98
C CYS A 277 -13.20 17.50 7.94
N ASP A 278 -14.38 17.64 7.37
CA ASP A 278 -14.68 18.67 6.37
C ASP A 278 -15.40 19.88 7.00
N ASN A 279 -15.47 19.94 8.33
CA ASN A 279 -16.02 21.09 9.05
C ASN A 279 -14.91 22.09 9.40
N LYS A 280 -14.85 23.21 8.68
CA LYS A 280 -13.86 24.27 8.90
C LYS A 280 -13.87 24.84 10.33
N ALA A 281 -15.04 24.92 10.97
CA ALA A 281 -15.17 25.43 12.34
C ALA A 281 -14.61 24.44 13.38
N CYS A 282 -14.56 23.15 13.04
CA CYS A 282 -14.01 22.12 13.93
C CYS A 282 -12.48 22.14 14.00
N ASN A 283 -11.80 22.70 12.99
CA ASN A 283 -10.33 22.72 12.91
C ASN A 283 -9.65 21.35 13.22
N GLN A 284 -10.32 20.25 12.83
CA GLN A 284 -9.90 18.86 13.10
C GLN A 284 -9.86 18.44 14.58
N ASP A 285 -10.39 19.22 15.52
CA ASP A 285 -10.42 18.87 16.95
C ASP A 285 -11.17 17.55 17.21
N CYS A 286 -12.19 17.24 16.41
CA CYS A 286 -12.92 15.97 16.48
C CYS A 286 -12.04 14.73 16.24
N LEU A 287 -10.95 14.87 15.48
CA LEU A 287 -10.00 13.77 15.24
C LEU A 287 -9.24 13.47 16.52
N SER A 288 -8.74 14.50 17.21
CA SER A 288 -8.06 14.37 18.50
C SER A 288 -8.99 13.80 19.57
N GLU A 289 -10.25 14.26 19.62
CA GLU A 289 -11.28 13.71 20.51
C GLU A 289 -11.50 12.20 20.27
N PHE A 290 -11.66 11.81 19.01
CA PHE A 290 -11.88 10.41 18.64
C PHE A 290 -10.66 9.53 18.98
N LEU A 291 -9.46 10.00 18.64
CA LEU A 291 -8.22 9.28 18.94
C LEU A 291 -7.99 9.15 20.45
N GLY A 292 -8.43 10.14 21.24
CA GLY A 292 -8.43 10.09 22.70
C GLY A 292 -9.34 9.01 23.31
N LEU A 293 -10.28 8.45 22.55
CA LEU A 293 -11.10 7.30 22.99
C LEU A 293 -10.32 5.99 22.97
N ILE A 294 -9.20 5.93 22.25
CA ILE A 294 -8.35 4.74 22.15
C ILE A 294 -7.34 4.78 23.30
N PRO A 295 -7.44 3.87 24.28
CA PRO A 295 -6.62 3.93 25.47
C PRO A 295 -5.14 3.63 25.14
N PRO A 296 -4.17 4.33 25.75
CA PRO A 296 -2.73 4.03 25.60
C PRO A 296 -2.34 2.61 26.05
N THR A 297 -3.17 1.95 26.86
CA THR A 297 -2.99 0.58 27.33
C THR A 297 -3.43 -0.47 26.30
N ALA A 298 -4.05 -0.08 25.18
CA ALA A 298 -4.39 -1.01 24.11
C ALA A 298 -3.10 -1.67 23.57
N PRO A 299 -3.08 -3.00 23.36
CA PRO A 299 -1.89 -3.73 22.91
C PRO A 299 -1.63 -3.57 21.40
N ILE A 300 -1.85 -2.36 20.87
CA ILE A 300 -1.74 -2.07 19.45
C ILE A 300 -0.26 -2.08 19.04
N SER A 301 0.00 -2.87 18.02
CA SER A 301 1.34 -3.15 17.50
C SER A 301 1.48 -2.79 16.02
N SER A 302 0.35 -2.73 15.30
CA SER A 302 0.28 -2.29 13.90
C SER A 302 -0.79 -1.22 13.75
N ILE A 303 -0.46 -0.09 13.12
CA ILE A 303 -1.39 0.99 12.86
C ILE A 303 -1.34 1.39 11.40
N ALA A 304 -2.51 1.55 10.77
CA ALA A 304 -2.66 2.22 9.50
C ALA A 304 -3.59 3.43 9.68
N ILE A 305 -3.19 4.61 9.21
CA ILE A 305 -3.98 5.83 9.29
C ILE A 305 -4.21 6.35 7.88
N ARG A 306 -5.48 6.44 7.47
CA ARG A 306 -5.89 6.95 6.17
C ARG A 306 -6.65 8.25 6.35
N GLN A 307 -6.15 9.32 5.76
CA GLN A 307 -6.87 10.58 5.68
C GLN A 307 -8.05 10.45 4.70
N LEU A 308 -9.18 11.06 5.03
CA LEU A 308 -10.37 11.14 4.22
C LEU A 308 -10.83 12.60 4.12
N ASN A 309 -10.59 13.24 2.97
CA ASN A 309 -11.02 14.61 2.70
C ASN A 309 -11.99 14.58 1.50
N LYS A 310 -13.18 15.17 1.63
CA LYS A 310 -14.14 15.25 0.50
C LYS A 310 -14.35 16.68 -0.02
N GLN A 311 -13.92 17.69 0.72
CA GLN A 311 -14.13 19.10 0.35
C GLN A 311 -12.84 19.81 -0.04
N LYS A 312 -12.93 20.68 -1.07
CA LYS A 312 -11.78 21.45 -1.59
C LYS A 312 -11.10 22.35 -0.56
N HIS A 313 -11.86 22.94 0.37
CA HIS A 313 -11.30 23.84 1.38
C HIS A 313 -10.34 23.16 2.37
N THR A 314 -10.29 21.82 2.37
CA THR A 314 -9.32 21.03 3.14
C THR A 314 -7.97 20.90 2.43
N TYR A 315 -7.88 21.30 1.16
CA TYR A 315 -6.66 21.29 0.35
C TYR A 315 -5.81 22.54 0.60
N VAL A 316 -5.40 22.71 1.86
CA VAL A 316 -4.49 23.75 2.32
C VAL A 316 -3.41 23.14 3.23
N HIS A 317 -2.22 23.74 3.25
CA HIS A 317 -1.08 23.28 4.04
C HIS A 317 -1.43 23.18 5.51
N LYS A 318 -2.10 24.18 6.09
CA LYS A 318 -2.50 24.17 7.51
C LYS A 318 -3.27 22.89 7.89
N PHE A 319 -4.21 22.48 7.03
CA PHE A 319 -5.04 21.31 7.28
C PHE A 319 -4.24 20.00 7.15
N CYS A 320 -3.31 19.94 6.21
CA CYS A 320 -2.40 18.80 6.04
C CYS A 320 -1.40 18.69 7.20
N GLU A 321 -0.81 19.81 7.62
CA GLU A 321 0.13 19.89 8.74
C GLU A 321 -0.54 19.49 10.07
N ASN A 322 -1.73 20.02 10.35
CA ASN A 322 -2.49 19.68 11.55
C ASN A 322 -2.82 18.18 11.60
N PHE A 323 -3.19 17.57 10.47
CA PHE A 323 -3.43 16.13 10.39
C PHE A 323 -2.17 15.31 10.76
N ASP A 324 -1.01 15.70 10.23
CA ASP A 324 0.26 15.04 10.56
C ASP A 324 0.59 15.17 12.06
N LEU A 325 0.41 16.36 12.64
CA LEU A 325 0.66 16.61 14.07
C LEU A 325 -0.26 15.79 14.98
N ILE A 326 -1.56 15.75 14.69
CA ILE A 326 -2.54 14.93 15.43
C ILE A 326 -2.16 13.44 15.33
N THR A 327 -1.82 12.98 14.13
CA THR A 327 -1.42 11.61 13.86
C THR A 327 -0.15 11.24 14.64
N PHE A 328 0.90 12.06 14.58
CA PHE A 328 2.17 11.76 15.26
C PHE A 328 2.04 11.82 16.77
N SER A 329 1.23 12.75 17.29
CA SER A 329 0.89 12.82 18.71
C SER A 329 0.20 11.54 19.18
N PHE A 330 -0.77 11.04 18.41
CA PHE A 330 -1.46 9.78 18.68
C PHE A 330 -0.50 8.57 18.64
N LEU A 331 0.37 8.46 17.63
CA LEU A 331 1.31 7.34 17.53
C LEU A 331 2.25 7.25 18.74
N ARG A 332 2.63 8.39 19.32
CA ARG A 332 3.55 8.49 20.46
C ARG A 332 3.05 7.77 21.71
N GLN A 333 1.73 7.57 21.86
CA GLN A 333 1.19 6.90 23.05
C GLN A 333 1.46 5.39 23.08
N PHE A 334 1.83 4.79 21.95
CA PHE A 334 2.07 3.36 21.84
C PHE A 334 3.56 3.02 21.95
N SER A 335 3.90 2.06 22.80
CA SER A 335 5.29 1.69 23.10
C SER A 335 5.85 0.55 22.23
N ARG A 336 5.01 -0.13 21.44
CA ARG A 336 5.35 -1.38 20.73
C ARG A 336 4.88 -1.42 19.28
N LEU A 337 4.94 -0.29 18.57
CA LEU A 337 4.62 -0.26 17.14
C LEU A 337 5.72 -0.94 16.33
N TRP A 338 5.38 -2.00 15.59
CA TRP A 338 6.26 -2.63 14.60
C TRP A 338 5.86 -2.30 13.16
N TYR A 339 4.63 -1.82 12.94
CA TYR A 339 4.15 -1.39 11.62
C TYR A 339 3.35 -0.10 11.72
N VAL A 340 3.71 0.89 10.92
CA VAL A 340 2.97 2.15 10.77
C VAL A 340 2.76 2.44 9.29
N SER A 341 1.51 2.60 8.88
CA SER A 341 1.16 3.09 7.54
C SER A 341 0.40 4.41 7.63
N ILE A 342 0.79 5.41 6.85
CA ILE A 342 0.10 6.70 6.79
C ILE A 342 -0.18 7.05 5.34
N ARG A 343 -1.46 7.15 4.99
CA ARG A 343 -1.94 7.55 3.67
C ARG A 343 -2.68 8.89 3.76
N HIS A 344 -2.25 9.85 2.95
CA HIS A 344 -2.88 11.17 2.86
C HIS A 344 -4.02 11.19 1.85
N SER A 345 -4.82 12.26 1.85
CA SER A 345 -5.85 12.52 0.84
C SER A 345 -5.53 13.85 0.11
N PRO A 346 -4.41 13.90 -0.65
CA PRO A 346 -4.03 15.11 -1.38
C PRO A 346 -5.03 15.40 -2.53
N PRO A 347 -5.08 16.65 -3.03
CA PRO A 347 -5.87 16.99 -4.20
C PRO A 347 -5.38 16.22 -5.43
N GLU A 348 -6.30 15.65 -6.22
CA GLU A 348 -5.96 14.79 -7.38
C GLU A 348 -5.13 15.52 -8.45
N ASN A 349 -5.36 16.81 -8.62
CA ASN A 349 -4.60 17.65 -9.54
C ASN A 349 -3.23 18.07 -8.97
N GLY A 350 -2.90 17.70 -7.74
CA GLY A 350 -1.65 18.10 -7.12
C GLY A 350 -1.52 19.60 -6.87
N ILE A 351 -2.60 20.35 -6.67
CA ILE A 351 -2.53 21.80 -6.44
C ILE A 351 -3.09 22.15 -5.05
N LEU A 352 -2.25 22.73 -4.20
CA LEU A 352 -2.65 23.37 -2.93
C LEU A 352 -2.75 24.88 -3.12
N GLU A 353 -3.75 25.52 -2.49
CA GLU A 353 -3.92 26.99 -2.57
C GLU A 353 -2.74 27.77 -1.96
N ASP A 354 -2.09 27.20 -0.94
CA ASP A 354 -0.97 27.77 -0.17
C ASP A 354 0.30 26.89 -0.25
N GLY A 355 0.55 26.28 -1.42
CA GLY A 355 1.66 25.38 -1.74
C GLY A 355 3.06 26.02 -1.83
N LEU A 356 3.46 26.82 -0.84
CA LEU A 356 4.74 27.54 -0.79
C LEU A 356 5.91 26.66 -0.32
N GLU A 357 7.14 26.96 -0.72
CA GLU A 357 8.34 26.21 -0.30
C GLU A 357 8.53 26.17 1.22
N GLY A 358 8.30 27.28 1.93
CA GLY A 358 8.40 27.30 3.40
C GLY A 358 7.48 26.28 4.07
N ASN A 359 6.28 26.10 3.51
CA ASN A 359 5.29 25.13 3.98
C ASN A 359 5.73 23.67 3.69
N TYR A 360 6.33 23.43 2.52
CA TYR A 360 6.97 22.15 2.20
C TYR A 360 8.08 21.82 3.19
N LEU A 361 8.99 22.76 3.46
CA LEU A 361 10.12 22.55 4.38
C LEU A 361 9.64 22.22 5.81
N ARG A 362 8.57 22.88 6.27
CA ARG A 362 7.93 22.58 7.56
C ARG A 362 7.36 21.15 7.59
N ARG A 363 6.58 20.74 6.59
CA ARG A 363 6.06 19.35 6.53
C ARG A 363 7.19 18.33 6.41
N ARG A 364 8.19 18.58 5.55
CA ARG A 364 9.35 17.69 5.42
C ARG A 364 10.02 17.45 6.78
N LYS A 365 10.18 18.51 7.58
CA LYS A 365 10.74 18.43 8.95
C LYS A 365 9.92 17.51 9.85
N LEU A 366 8.58 17.56 9.77
CA LEU A 366 7.73 16.66 10.54
C LEU A 366 8.02 15.18 10.22
N PHE A 367 8.19 14.82 8.95
CA PHE A 367 8.49 13.45 8.55
C PHE A 367 9.95 13.03 8.83
N THR A 368 10.91 13.95 8.73
CA THR A 368 12.33 13.63 8.92
C THR A 368 12.81 13.70 10.37
N GLU A 369 12.08 14.41 11.24
CA GLU A 369 12.49 14.62 12.64
C GLU A 369 11.39 14.20 13.62
N THR A 370 10.17 14.76 13.49
CA THR A 370 9.10 14.56 14.49
C THR A 370 8.51 13.16 14.49
N LEU A 371 8.26 12.56 13.33
CA LEU A 371 7.75 11.20 13.24
C LEU A 371 8.76 10.17 13.78
N PRO A 372 10.05 10.19 13.38
CA PRO A 372 11.08 9.36 13.99
C PRO A 372 11.09 9.43 15.52
N ASP A 373 10.90 10.63 16.09
CA ASP A 373 10.79 10.83 17.53
C ASP A 373 9.54 10.19 18.14
N ALA A 374 8.39 10.32 17.47
CA ALA A 374 7.13 9.77 17.93
C ALA A 374 7.15 8.23 18.04
N ILE A 375 7.88 7.55 17.16
CA ILE A 375 7.96 6.08 17.10
C ILE A 375 9.21 5.49 17.79
N ARG A 376 10.01 6.33 18.45
CA ARG A 376 11.31 5.98 19.06
C ARG A 376 11.22 5.02 20.26
N HIS A 377 10.05 4.87 20.87
CA HIS A 377 9.87 4.27 22.21
C HIS A 377 10.14 2.75 22.35
N VAL A 378 10.69 2.08 21.33
CA VAL A 378 10.88 0.62 21.26
C VAL A 378 12.08 0.09 22.07
N LYS A 379 12.99 0.92 22.61
CA LYS A 379 14.23 0.44 23.29
C LYS A 379 14.54 1.09 24.65
N LYS A 380 13.71 0.87 25.68
CA LYS A 380 14.11 1.15 27.08
C LYS A 380 13.79 0.00 28.07
N GLY A 381 13.84 -1.25 27.62
CA GLY A 381 13.72 -2.42 28.48
C GLY A 381 14.73 -3.50 28.11
N ASN A 382 15.73 -3.69 28.98
CA ASN A 382 16.69 -4.80 29.06
C ASN A 382 17.29 -5.32 27.74
N ALA A 383 18.53 -4.88 27.49
CA ALA A 383 19.43 -5.25 26.40
C ALA A 383 19.93 -6.72 26.42
N SER A 384 19.06 -7.72 26.63
CA SER A 384 19.46 -9.13 26.64
C SER A 384 18.46 -10.10 26.00
N THR A 385 17.60 -9.63 25.09
CA THR A 385 16.80 -10.54 24.25
C THR A 385 17.10 -10.34 22.76
N VAL A 386 17.52 -11.43 22.14
CA VAL A 386 18.33 -11.56 20.91
C VAL A 386 17.60 -11.21 19.59
N PHE A 387 16.47 -10.51 19.61
CA PHE A 387 15.78 -10.13 18.36
C PHE A 387 15.13 -8.75 18.49
N ALA A 388 15.90 -7.68 18.29
CA ALA A 388 15.33 -6.34 18.15
C ALA A 388 14.48 -6.31 16.87
N VAL A 389 13.16 -6.25 17.00
CA VAL A 389 12.25 -6.06 15.87
C VAL A 389 12.29 -4.59 15.48
N HIS A 390 12.77 -4.31 14.28
CA HIS A 390 12.85 -2.97 13.73
C HIS A 390 11.53 -2.59 13.06
N PRO A 391 10.89 -1.46 13.40
CA PRO A 391 9.61 -1.11 12.83
C PRO A 391 9.68 -0.83 11.33
N ILE A 392 8.58 -1.16 10.66
CA ILE A 392 8.32 -0.93 9.25
C ILE A 392 7.42 0.30 9.15
N ILE A 393 7.81 1.26 8.32
CA ILE A 393 7.01 2.45 8.03
C ILE A 393 6.63 2.44 6.56
N VAL A 394 5.36 2.67 6.26
CA VAL A 394 4.86 2.74 4.89
C VAL A 394 4.11 4.05 4.69
N PHE A 395 4.48 4.78 3.64
CA PHE A 395 3.72 5.92 3.17
C PHE A 395 3.27 5.65 1.73
N PRO A 396 2.03 5.21 1.54
CA PRO A 396 1.57 4.79 0.23
C PRO A 396 1.57 5.93 -0.78
N ASN A 397 1.38 7.18 -0.36
CA ASN A 397 1.23 8.33 -1.26
C ASN A 397 1.89 9.63 -0.77
N LEU A 398 2.95 9.57 0.05
CA LEU A 398 3.61 10.78 0.56
C LEU A 398 4.18 11.68 -0.55
N LEU A 399 4.71 11.11 -1.65
CA LEU A 399 5.19 11.88 -2.79
C LEU A 399 4.07 12.72 -3.38
N HIS A 400 2.85 12.21 -3.44
CA HIS A 400 1.70 12.95 -3.97
C HIS A 400 1.37 14.12 -3.04
N SER A 401 1.39 13.88 -1.72
CA SER A 401 1.21 14.94 -0.72
C SER A 401 2.28 16.04 -0.81
N PHE A 402 3.54 15.67 -1.12
CA PHE A 402 4.65 16.61 -1.31
C PHE A 402 4.69 17.25 -2.69
N ALA A 403 4.15 16.57 -3.71
CA ALA A 403 4.11 17.06 -5.07
C ALA A 403 3.28 18.35 -5.16
N CYS A 404 2.31 18.54 -4.28
CA CYS A 404 1.50 19.74 -4.20
C CYS A 404 2.24 21.05 -3.87
N TYR A 405 3.55 20.99 -3.60
CA TYR A 405 4.40 22.15 -3.38
C TYR A 405 5.28 22.39 -4.60
N GLU A 406 4.79 23.22 -5.53
CA GLU A 406 5.37 23.38 -6.86
C GLU A 406 6.84 23.76 -6.85
N GLN A 407 7.25 24.71 -6.00
CA GLN A 407 8.66 25.14 -5.89
C GLN A 407 9.60 23.99 -5.50
N ALA A 408 9.16 23.10 -4.61
CA ALA A 408 9.95 21.93 -4.23
C ALA A 408 10.05 20.93 -5.39
N MET A 409 8.98 20.78 -6.18
CA MET A 409 8.99 19.90 -7.35
C MET A 409 9.82 20.47 -8.50
N ASN A 410 9.80 21.79 -8.71
CA ASN A 410 10.71 22.49 -9.63
C ASN A 410 12.17 22.25 -9.24
N ASN A 411 12.47 22.32 -7.94
CA ASN A 411 13.81 22.02 -7.45
C ASN A 411 14.20 20.55 -7.67
N LEU A 412 13.26 19.60 -7.53
CA LEU A 412 13.49 18.19 -7.86
C LEU A 412 13.80 18.01 -9.35
N LEU A 413 13.00 18.62 -10.23
CA LEU A 413 13.14 18.46 -11.68
C LEU A 413 14.44 19.11 -12.20
N TRP A 414 14.69 20.37 -11.86
CA TRP A 414 15.79 21.14 -12.47
C TRP A 414 17.09 21.11 -11.66
N ASN A 415 17.01 20.92 -10.34
CA ASN A 415 18.18 20.88 -9.44
C ASN A 415 18.32 19.54 -8.71
N GLY A 416 17.62 18.50 -9.17
CA GLY A 416 17.70 17.15 -8.62
C GLY A 416 19.04 16.46 -8.88
N CYS A 417 19.04 15.14 -8.69
CA CYS A 417 20.22 14.30 -8.90
C CYS A 417 20.77 14.43 -10.34
N LYS A 418 22.08 14.64 -10.47
CA LYS A 418 22.80 14.84 -11.75
C LYS A 418 23.62 13.63 -12.21
N CYS A 419 23.32 12.43 -11.71
CA CYS A 419 24.02 11.21 -12.15
C CYS A 419 23.64 10.84 -13.60
N GLU A 420 24.43 9.97 -14.22
CA GLU A 420 24.26 9.54 -15.63
C GLU A 420 22.86 9.00 -15.94
N HIS A 421 22.17 8.42 -14.95
CA HIS A 421 20.79 7.94 -15.11
C HIS A 421 19.76 9.07 -15.00
N CYS A 422 19.88 9.92 -13.99
CA CYS A 422 18.84 10.90 -13.66
C CYS A 422 18.82 12.05 -14.67
N THR A 423 19.97 12.56 -15.10
CA THR A 423 20.07 13.70 -16.02
C THR A 423 19.19 13.52 -17.28
N PRO A 424 19.35 12.45 -18.10
CA PRO A 424 18.52 12.28 -19.29
C PRO A 424 17.04 11.99 -18.96
N THR A 425 16.76 11.32 -17.84
CA THR A 425 15.38 11.03 -17.41
C THR A 425 14.64 12.32 -17.04
N LEU A 426 15.29 13.22 -16.30
CA LEU A 426 14.71 14.49 -15.86
C LEU A 426 14.57 15.48 -17.04
N GLU A 427 15.52 15.49 -17.98
CA GLU A 427 15.42 16.27 -19.22
C GLU A 427 14.20 15.86 -20.06
N LEU A 428 13.91 14.56 -20.18
CA LEU A 428 12.72 14.08 -20.87
C LEU A 428 11.42 14.46 -20.14
N LEU A 429 11.41 14.52 -18.81
CA LEU A 429 10.26 14.99 -18.04
C LEU A 429 10.03 16.50 -18.21
N ASP A 430 11.10 17.28 -18.22
CA ASP A 430 11.04 18.72 -18.51
C ASP A 430 10.50 18.97 -19.93
N GLU A 431 11.01 18.22 -20.90
CA GLU A 431 10.52 18.28 -22.28
C GLU A 431 9.04 17.87 -22.42
N PHE A 432 8.60 16.85 -21.66
CA PHE A 432 7.19 16.49 -21.57
C PHE A 432 6.35 17.64 -21.04
N LEU A 433 6.78 18.27 -19.95
CA LEU A 433 6.11 19.41 -19.34
C LEU A 433 5.94 20.57 -20.34
N MET A 434 7.01 20.87 -21.09
CA MET A 434 7.04 21.96 -22.06
C MET A 434 6.29 21.66 -23.37
N SER A 435 5.75 20.46 -23.57
CA SER A 435 5.09 20.06 -24.83
C SER A 435 3.64 19.59 -24.65
N HIS A 436 3.07 19.76 -23.46
CA HIS A 436 1.72 19.29 -23.14
C HIS A 436 0.89 20.33 -22.39
N GLN A 437 -0.38 20.37 -22.76
CA GLN A 437 -1.42 21.14 -22.07
C GLN A 437 -2.53 20.20 -21.61
N TYR A 438 -3.28 20.61 -20.60
CA TYR A 438 -4.47 19.92 -20.11
C TYR A 438 -5.68 20.84 -20.17
N TYR A 439 -6.85 20.26 -20.45
CA TYR A 439 -8.11 21.02 -20.39
C TYR A 439 -8.56 21.23 -18.95
N ASN A 440 -8.64 22.49 -18.51
CA ASN A 440 -9.17 22.84 -17.21
C ASN A 440 -10.68 23.11 -17.34
N SER A 441 -11.51 22.15 -16.92
CA SER A 441 -12.97 22.24 -17.00
C SER A 441 -13.57 23.39 -16.19
N GLN A 442 -12.91 23.84 -15.12
CA GLN A 442 -13.39 24.96 -14.31
C GLN A 442 -13.18 26.30 -15.02
N LEU A 443 -12.16 26.40 -15.86
CA LEU A 443 -11.81 27.62 -16.59
C LEU A 443 -12.26 27.57 -18.05
N GLY A 444 -12.76 26.43 -18.53
CA GLY A 444 -13.20 26.23 -19.90
C GLY A 444 -12.09 26.30 -20.96
N ARG A 445 -10.81 26.27 -20.56
CA ARG A 445 -9.66 26.48 -21.46
C ARG A 445 -8.52 25.50 -21.21
N LEU A 446 -7.65 25.38 -22.21
CA LEU A 446 -6.38 24.67 -22.08
C LEU A 446 -5.44 25.45 -21.17
N LYS A 447 -4.66 24.71 -20.38
CA LYS A 447 -3.63 25.24 -19.51
C LYS A 447 -2.37 24.41 -19.62
N ASP A 448 -1.25 25.04 -19.36
CA ASP A 448 0.04 24.39 -19.31
C ASP A 448 0.12 23.50 -18.09
N LEU A 449 0.84 22.40 -18.22
CA LEU A 449 1.13 21.54 -17.08
C LEU A 449 2.13 22.20 -16.15
N THR A 450 1.93 22.04 -14.85
CA THR A 450 2.90 22.41 -13.84
C THR A 450 3.68 21.19 -13.35
N THR A 451 4.87 21.41 -12.80
CA THR A 451 5.68 20.33 -12.22
C THR A 451 4.95 19.64 -11.06
N SER A 452 4.14 20.41 -10.31
CA SER A 452 3.27 19.93 -9.25
C SER A 452 2.30 18.86 -9.76
N GLN A 453 1.64 19.14 -10.88
CA GLN A 453 0.77 18.18 -11.56
C GLN A 453 1.58 16.95 -11.99
N LEU A 454 2.62 17.13 -12.81
CA LEU A 454 3.44 16.03 -13.33
C LEU A 454 3.94 15.09 -12.22
N MET A 455 4.46 15.64 -11.13
CA MET A 455 4.96 14.86 -9.99
C MET A 455 3.83 14.17 -9.22
N SER A 456 2.65 14.77 -9.11
CA SER A 456 1.46 14.11 -8.53
C SER A 456 0.98 12.93 -9.38
N ALA A 457 1.03 13.05 -10.71
CA ALA A 457 0.71 11.94 -11.62
C ALA A 457 1.70 10.78 -11.46
N ILE A 458 3.00 11.09 -11.50
CA ILE A 458 4.07 10.12 -11.23
C ILE A 458 3.85 9.46 -9.87
N ALA A 459 3.60 10.25 -8.83
CA ALA A 459 3.37 9.76 -7.48
C ALA A 459 2.17 8.80 -7.40
N GLY A 460 1.05 9.14 -8.04
CA GLY A 460 -0.14 8.29 -8.10
C GLY A 460 0.14 6.95 -8.78
N LYS A 461 0.85 6.98 -9.92
CA LYS A 461 1.22 5.76 -10.67
C LYS A 461 2.21 4.88 -9.92
N LEU A 462 3.14 5.48 -9.18
CA LEU A 462 4.05 4.74 -8.32
C LEU A 462 3.30 4.12 -7.12
N SER A 463 2.32 4.84 -6.53
CA SER A 463 1.46 4.34 -5.46
C SER A 463 0.63 3.12 -5.86
N GLU A 464 0.18 3.03 -7.13
CA GLU A 464 -0.57 1.87 -7.64
C GLU A 464 0.22 0.55 -7.53
N ARG A 465 1.56 0.61 -7.43
CA ARG A 465 2.41 -0.58 -7.25
C ARG A 465 2.17 -1.26 -5.91
N MET A 466 1.79 -0.49 -4.89
CA MET A 466 1.35 -0.98 -3.59
C MET A 466 -0.15 -1.29 -3.69
N ASN A 467 -0.49 -2.50 -4.16
CA ASN A 467 -1.88 -2.96 -4.27
C ASN A 467 -2.20 -3.91 -3.10
N PRO A 468 -2.58 -3.39 -1.91
CA PRO A 468 -2.93 -4.25 -0.79
C PRO A 468 -4.21 -5.04 -1.08
N GLY A 469 -4.28 -6.26 -0.57
CA GLY A 469 -5.49 -7.09 -0.55
C GLY A 469 -6.51 -6.65 0.51
N GLY A 470 -6.87 -5.37 0.54
CA GLY A 470 -7.93 -4.81 1.39
C GLY A 470 -7.49 -3.64 2.25
N THR A 471 -6.48 -3.83 3.11
CA THR A 471 -6.11 -2.81 4.11
C THR A 471 -4.69 -2.29 3.92
N ASP A 472 -4.45 -1.06 4.37
CA ASP A 472 -3.10 -0.49 4.41
C ASP A 472 -2.21 -1.18 5.46
N LEU A 473 -2.77 -2.04 6.32
CA LEU A 473 -2.02 -2.92 7.23
C LEU A 473 -1.35 -4.08 6.47
N ASP A 474 -1.86 -4.42 5.30
CA ASP A 474 -1.41 -5.58 4.53
C ASP A 474 -0.41 -5.24 3.44
N ILE A 475 -0.05 -3.96 3.23
CA ILE A 475 0.81 -3.57 2.08
C ILE A 475 2.11 -4.36 2.04
N ASP A 476 2.72 -4.63 3.19
CA ASP A 476 3.98 -5.38 3.30
C ASP A 476 3.83 -6.88 3.02
N ASN A 477 2.60 -7.40 3.04
CA ASN A 477 2.29 -8.79 2.74
C ASN A 477 2.11 -9.05 1.24
N PHE A 478 2.14 -8.01 0.39
CA PHE A 478 1.91 -8.12 -1.05
C PHE A 478 3.15 -7.70 -1.85
N PRO A 479 3.61 -8.50 -2.84
CA PRO A 479 4.65 -8.09 -3.77
C PRO A 479 4.25 -6.84 -4.53
N LEU A 480 5.18 -5.92 -4.72
CA LEU A 480 4.98 -4.74 -5.55
C LEU A 480 4.61 -5.14 -6.99
N CYS A 481 3.74 -4.34 -7.61
CA CYS A 481 3.34 -4.55 -9.00
C CYS A 481 4.33 -3.87 -9.95
N LYS A 482 4.68 -4.54 -11.05
CA LYS A 482 5.36 -3.91 -12.18
C LYS A 482 4.31 -3.28 -13.08
N ILE A 483 4.25 -1.96 -13.02
CA ILE A 483 3.32 -1.11 -13.78
C ILE A 483 4.09 -0.38 -14.87
N GLU A 484 3.48 -0.26 -16.04
CA GLU A 484 3.94 0.59 -17.14
C GLU A 484 2.96 1.75 -17.31
N TRP A 485 3.45 2.91 -17.69
CA TRP A 485 2.66 4.12 -17.87
C TRP A 485 3.28 4.97 -18.96
N ASP A 486 2.43 5.63 -19.75
CA ASP A 486 2.82 6.42 -20.93
C ASP A 486 2.75 7.94 -20.69
N LEU A 487 2.60 8.38 -19.44
CA LEU A 487 2.46 9.79 -19.02
C LEU A 487 1.12 10.46 -19.37
N HIS A 488 0.26 9.85 -20.21
CA HIS A 488 -0.94 10.50 -20.75
C HIS A 488 -2.23 10.10 -20.03
N THR A 489 -2.23 9.01 -19.25
CA THR A 489 -3.39 8.60 -18.46
C THR A 489 -3.24 9.05 -17.00
N VAL A 490 -3.79 10.22 -16.64
CA VAL A 490 -3.77 10.74 -15.26
C VAL A 490 -5.17 10.96 -14.71
N PRO A 491 -5.52 10.34 -13.58
CA PRO A 491 -6.77 10.63 -12.87
C PRO A 491 -6.88 12.10 -12.46
N GLY A 492 -8.06 12.70 -12.64
CA GLY A 492 -8.33 14.09 -12.23
C GLY A 492 -7.84 15.16 -13.21
N TRP A 493 -7.14 14.79 -14.29
CA TRP A 493 -6.79 15.73 -15.36
C TRP A 493 -7.85 15.65 -16.46
N GLY A 494 -8.19 16.81 -17.03
CA GLY A 494 -8.99 16.85 -18.25
C GLY A 494 -8.22 16.28 -19.45
N PRO A 495 -8.85 16.17 -20.62
CA PRO A 495 -8.19 15.73 -21.85
C PRO A 495 -6.86 16.47 -22.09
N PHE A 496 -5.82 15.71 -22.43
CA PHE A 496 -4.51 16.24 -22.80
C PHE A 496 -4.48 16.71 -24.25
N ARG A 497 -3.73 17.79 -24.49
CA ARG A 497 -3.29 18.20 -25.81
C ARG A 497 -1.78 18.09 -25.89
N CYS A 498 -1.30 17.20 -26.75
CA CYS A 498 0.11 17.11 -27.11
C CYS A 498 0.42 18.15 -28.19
N LEU A 499 1.51 18.88 -28.03
CA LEU A 499 1.97 19.89 -28.97
C LEU A 499 3.18 19.37 -29.75
N GLY A 500 3.33 19.81 -31.01
CA GLY A 500 4.52 19.55 -31.83
C GLY A 500 5.64 20.57 -31.63
N HIS A 501 5.45 21.52 -30.73
CA HIS A 501 6.32 22.64 -30.40
C HIS A 501 6.27 22.86 -28.88
N HIS A 502 7.18 23.66 -28.35
CA HIS A 502 7.13 23.99 -26.93
C HIS A 502 6.01 24.99 -26.64
N VAL A 503 5.38 24.87 -25.48
CA VAL A 503 4.28 25.73 -25.04
C VAL A 503 4.65 27.22 -25.13
N TYR A 504 5.88 27.59 -24.76
CA TYR A 504 6.36 28.98 -24.82
C TYR A 504 6.61 29.50 -26.25
N GLU A 505 6.57 28.62 -27.27
CA GLU A 505 6.65 28.99 -28.69
C GLU A 505 5.26 29.28 -29.28
N GLY A 506 4.18 28.91 -28.57
CA GLY A 506 2.83 29.32 -28.89
C GLY A 506 2.64 30.80 -28.60
N ALA A 507 2.02 31.55 -29.52
CA ALA A 507 1.76 32.97 -29.31
C ALA A 507 0.87 33.18 -28.07
N GLU A 508 1.20 34.18 -27.24
CA GLU A 508 0.47 34.57 -26.01
C GLU A 508 -0.98 35.05 -26.24
N TYR A 509 -1.49 34.97 -27.48
CA TYR A 509 -2.81 35.45 -27.85
C TYR A 509 -3.84 34.31 -27.73
N ASP A 510 -4.52 34.28 -26.58
CA ASP A 510 -5.88 33.76 -26.46
C ASP A 510 -6.74 34.44 -27.55
N GLU A 511 -7.44 33.63 -28.37
CA GLU A 511 -8.56 33.94 -29.29
C GLU A 511 -8.28 33.33 -30.68
N ASP A 512 -8.70 32.08 -30.86
CA ASP A 512 -9.54 31.69 -32.00
C ASP A 512 -9.95 30.22 -31.84
N GLU A 513 -11.18 29.93 -32.23
CA GLU A 513 -11.75 28.58 -32.31
C GLU A 513 -10.74 27.65 -33.00
N VAL A 514 -10.09 26.78 -32.22
CA VAL A 514 -9.06 25.89 -32.77
C VAL A 514 -9.75 24.88 -33.67
N GLU A 515 -9.76 25.18 -34.96
CA GLU A 515 -10.05 24.23 -36.02
C GLU A 515 -9.20 22.99 -35.81
N SER A 516 -9.89 21.89 -35.57
CA SER A 516 -9.38 20.54 -35.65
C SER A 516 -8.68 20.32 -36.98
N LYS A 517 -7.35 20.25 -37.02
CA LYS A 517 -6.58 19.58 -38.08
C LYS A 517 -5.11 19.47 -37.66
N HIS A 518 -4.80 18.36 -37.00
CA HIS A 518 -3.53 17.62 -36.94
C HIS A 518 -3.36 17.10 -35.52
N GLN A 519 -3.76 15.83 -35.31
CA GLN A 519 -3.24 15.08 -34.17
C GLN A 519 -1.75 14.92 -34.40
N VAL A 520 -0.95 15.78 -33.77
CA VAL A 520 0.50 15.58 -33.71
C VAL A 520 0.72 14.26 -32.96
N GLU A 521 1.46 13.35 -33.59
CA GLU A 521 1.89 12.13 -32.92
C GLU A 521 2.88 12.51 -31.82
N CYS A 522 2.43 12.41 -30.57
CA CYS A 522 3.27 12.73 -29.43
C CYS A 522 4.40 11.71 -29.31
N LYS A 523 5.65 12.17 -29.30
CA LYS A 523 6.81 11.30 -29.09
C LYS A 523 6.68 10.46 -27.82
N PHE A 524 6.12 11.02 -26.74
CA PHE A 524 6.00 10.34 -25.46
C PHE A 524 4.86 9.30 -25.39
N LYS A 525 3.94 9.25 -26.36
CA LYS A 525 2.92 8.18 -26.40
C LYS A 525 3.53 6.80 -26.62
N ASN A 526 4.76 6.73 -27.14
CA ASN A 526 5.52 5.50 -27.14
C ASN A 526 6.22 5.33 -25.78
N SER A 527 5.64 4.49 -24.92
CA SER A 527 6.16 4.16 -23.57
C SER A 527 7.59 3.59 -23.55
N ASN A 528 8.25 3.41 -24.71
CA ASN A 528 9.67 3.08 -24.81
C ASN A 528 10.59 4.29 -24.60
N ILE A 529 10.12 5.52 -24.83
CA ILE A 529 10.96 6.72 -24.69
C ILE A 529 11.29 6.98 -23.22
N LEU A 530 10.30 6.84 -22.33
CA LEU A 530 10.48 7.09 -20.91
C LEU A 530 9.69 6.08 -20.07
N PRO A 531 10.25 4.88 -19.81
CA PRO A 531 9.55 3.87 -19.03
C PRO A 531 9.41 4.30 -17.55
N LEU A 532 8.31 3.92 -16.91
CA LEU A 532 8.06 4.24 -15.50
C LEU A 532 9.16 3.73 -14.55
N SER A 533 9.88 2.66 -14.92
CA SER A 533 11.04 2.17 -14.17
C SER A 533 12.19 3.19 -14.12
N ALA A 534 12.46 3.91 -15.21
CA ALA A 534 13.48 4.95 -15.25
C ALA A 534 13.10 6.14 -14.37
N ILE A 535 11.83 6.58 -14.44
CA ILE A 535 11.27 7.62 -13.57
C ILE A 535 11.35 7.19 -12.10
N ALA A 536 10.94 5.95 -11.79
CA ALA A 536 10.94 5.43 -10.42
C ALA A 536 12.34 5.44 -9.79
N LYS A 537 13.39 5.13 -10.57
CA LYS A 537 14.78 5.22 -10.11
C LYS A 537 15.22 6.67 -9.84
N SER A 538 14.82 7.63 -10.69
CA SER A 538 15.11 9.05 -10.42
C SER A 538 14.39 9.55 -9.16
N ILE A 539 13.15 9.11 -8.94
CA ILE A 539 12.39 9.42 -7.72
C ILE A 539 12.99 8.73 -6.48
N SER A 540 13.54 7.52 -6.59
CA SER A 540 14.20 6.86 -5.45
C SER A 540 15.44 7.62 -4.98
N HIS A 541 16.23 8.19 -5.90
CA HIS A 541 17.36 9.05 -5.53
C HIS A 541 16.92 10.34 -4.82
N TYR A 542 15.79 10.93 -5.20
CA TYR A 542 15.20 12.04 -4.44
C TYR A 542 14.81 11.60 -3.03
N TRP A 543 14.18 10.43 -2.90
CA TRP A 543 13.78 9.87 -1.61
C TRP A 543 14.95 9.52 -0.72
N GLU A 544 16.08 9.12 -1.29
CA GLU A 544 17.28 8.76 -0.53
C GLU A 544 17.72 9.90 0.40
N ASN A 545 17.62 11.16 -0.03
CA ASN A 545 17.92 12.32 0.81
C ASN A 545 16.96 12.45 2.01
N VAL A 546 15.68 12.12 1.82
CA VAL A 546 14.67 12.15 2.90
C VAL A 546 14.90 10.99 3.86
N VAL A 547 15.11 9.79 3.34
CA VAL A 547 15.36 8.56 4.12
C VAL A 547 16.62 8.72 4.96
N ARG A 548 17.73 9.19 4.36
CA ARG A 548 18.98 9.45 5.09
C ARG A 548 18.79 10.40 6.27
N ARG A 549 17.97 11.44 6.13
CA ARG A 549 17.63 12.34 7.24
C ARG A 549 16.78 11.66 8.31
N MET A 550 15.79 10.86 7.93
CA MET A 550 14.94 10.11 8.88
C MET A 550 15.75 9.17 9.78
N ILE A 551 16.87 8.63 9.27
CA ILE A 551 17.74 7.68 9.99
C ILE A 551 19.07 8.28 10.46
N PHE A 552 19.20 9.61 10.37
CA PHE A 552 20.41 10.34 10.77
C PHE A 552 21.71 9.81 10.10
N LEU A 553 21.63 9.44 8.82
CA LEU A 553 22.76 9.06 7.99
C LEU A 553 23.34 10.28 7.27
N ASN A 554 24.34 10.93 7.87
CA ASN A 554 25.14 11.97 7.23
C ASN A 554 26.51 11.40 6.81
N ARG A 555 26.69 11.10 5.51
CA ARG A 555 28.01 10.70 4.99
C ARG A 555 29.05 11.84 5.01
N GLY A 556 28.61 13.10 5.09
CA GLY A 556 29.49 14.26 5.10
C GLY A 556 30.25 14.49 6.40
N ASP A 557 29.82 13.87 7.50
CA ASP A 557 30.46 14.03 8.82
C ASP A 557 31.51 12.94 9.11
N ALA A 558 31.65 11.93 8.23
CA ALA A 558 32.54 10.79 8.44
C ALA A 558 33.98 11.02 7.96
N GLU A 559 34.21 11.96 7.02
CA GLU A 559 35.55 12.23 6.47
C GLU A 559 36.28 13.38 7.19
N ASP A 560 35.60 14.14 8.06
CA ASP A 560 36.15 15.32 8.75
C ASP A 560 36.57 15.07 10.22
N ILE A 561 36.55 13.82 10.71
CA ILE A 561 36.84 13.48 12.10
C ILE A 561 38.20 12.76 12.22
N GLU A 562 39.14 13.37 12.95
CA GLU A 562 40.47 12.79 13.24
C GLU A 562 40.35 11.49 14.03
N ILE A 563 40.92 10.39 13.54
CA ILE A 563 40.89 9.10 14.23
C ILE A 563 41.67 9.19 15.56
N GLY A 564 40.99 9.21 16.72
CA GLY A 564 41.68 9.01 18.01
C GLY A 564 41.03 9.51 19.30
N LYS A 565 39.86 10.16 19.29
CA LYS A 565 39.15 10.56 20.52
C LYS A 565 38.01 9.58 20.84
N ALA A 566 37.73 9.42 22.12
CA ALA A 566 36.81 8.42 22.67
C ALA A 566 35.32 8.57 22.24
N ASP A 567 35.01 9.60 21.45
CA ASP A 567 33.65 9.94 20.99
C ASP A 567 33.44 9.70 19.47
N GLU A 568 34.39 9.07 18.78
CA GLU A 568 34.55 9.17 17.31
C GLU A 568 34.44 7.83 16.56
N LEU A 569 33.27 7.20 16.61
CA LEU A 569 32.80 6.30 15.55
C LEU A 569 31.33 6.64 15.28
N ASN A 570 31.08 7.84 14.76
CA ASN A 570 29.73 8.32 14.48
C ASN A 570 29.31 7.94 13.06
N ASP A 571 29.43 6.65 12.72
CA ASP A 571 29.12 6.11 11.39
C ASP A 571 27.63 5.75 11.25
N GLY A 572 26.78 6.72 11.63
CA GLY A 572 25.34 6.55 11.65
C GLY A 572 24.87 5.58 12.74
N GLY A 573 24.07 6.10 13.68
CA GLY A 573 23.46 5.30 14.73
C GLY A 573 24.19 5.45 16.06
N THR A 574 23.95 6.57 16.74
CA THR A 574 24.32 6.65 18.14
C THR A 574 23.40 5.75 18.96
N ASP A 575 23.95 4.67 19.51
CA ASP A 575 23.40 4.01 20.69
C ASP A 575 23.34 4.97 21.90
N TYR A 576 23.84 6.21 21.75
CA TYR A 576 23.82 7.30 22.73
C TYR A 576 22.92 8.51 22.39
N GLY A 577 22.13 8.52 21.31
CA GLY A 577 21.54 9.79 20.83
C GLY A 577 20.24 9.77 20.00
N GLY A 578 19.41 8.73 20.06
CA GLY A 578 17.98 8.88 19.78
C GLY A 578 17.44 8.60 18.38
N ALA A 579 18.19 8.12 17.39
CA ALA A 579 17.56 7.69 16.13
C ALA A 579 16.70 6.41 16.34
N PRO A 580 15.46 6.30 15.82
CA PRO A 580 14.74 5.03 15.82
C PRO A 580 15.46 4.03 14.91
N VAL A 581 15.67 2.80 15.38
CA VAL A 581 16.27 1.75 14.54
C VAL A 581 15.18 1.13 13.67
N LEU A 582 14.90 1.74 12.53
CA LEU A 582 13.93 1.30 11.52
C LEU A 582 14.47 0.14 10.69
N GLY A 583 13.59 -0.77 10.27
CA GLY A 583 13.98 -1.94 9.46
C GLY A 583 13.69 -1.74 7.99
N LYS A 584 12.61 -1.01 7.70
CA LYS A 584 12.12 -0.82 6.34
C LYS A 584 11.29 0.46 6.24
N ILE A 585 11.43 1.16 5.11
CA ILE A 585 10.60 2.31 4.74
C ILE A 585 10.03 2.10 3.33
N GLY A 586 8.72 2.05 3.19
CA GLY A 586 8.01 2.09 1.91
C GLY A 586 7.54 3.51 1.57
N LEU A 587 7.90 4.05 0.40
CA LEU A 587 7.53 5.37 -0.10
C LEU A 587 6.98 5.25 -1.52
N ASN A 588 5.67 5.43 -1.72
CA ASN A 588 5.03 5.43 -3.06
C ASN A 588 5.50 4.27 -3.96
N GLY A 589 5.41 3.01 -3.52
CA GLY A 589 5.86 1.87 -4.33
C GLY A 589 7.38 1.71 -4.50
N VAL A 590 8.20 2.48 -3.77
CA VAL A 590 9.64 2.27 -3.61
C VAL A 590 9.90 1.80 -2.19
N VAL A 591 10.72 0.77 -2.04
CA VAL A 591 11.06 0.21 -0.73
C VAL A 591 12.53 0.43 -0.44
N PHE A 592 12.81 0.92 0.78
CA PHE A 592 14.13 1.08 1.36
C PHE A 592 14.28 0.08 2.51
N ASN A 593 15.26 -0.82 2.37
CA ASN A 593 15.71 -1.70 3.44
C ASN A 593 16.79 -0.99 4.25
N LEU A 594 16.66 -1.05 5.56
CA LEU A 594 17.54 -0.38 6.50
C LEU A 594 18.19 -1.41 7.42
N GLY A 595 19.46 -1.20 7.72
CA GLY A 595 20.20 -2.10 8.59
C GLY A 595 21.52 -1.54 9.04
N LYS A 596 22.31 -2.41 9.68
CA LYS A 596 23.70 -2.15 10.04
C LYS A 596 24.60 -3.16 9.35
N GLU A 597 25.71 -2.68 8.81
CA GLU A 597 26.82 -3.50 8.35
C GLU A 597 27.53 -4.16 9.56
N LEU A 598 28.38 -5.16 9.31
CA LEU A 598 29.10 -5.90 10.36
C LEU A 598 30.03 -5.01 11.20
N ASN A 599 30.51 -3.92 10.61
CA ASN A 599 31.32 -2.89 11.27
C ASN A 599 30.48 -1.88 12.08
N GLY A 600 29.14 -2.00 12.06
CA GLY A 600 28.22 -1.13 12.80
C GLY A 600 27.63 0.02 11.98
N THR A 601 28.12 0.26 10.76
CA THR A 601 27.68 1.36 9.88
C THR A 601 26.22 1.19 9.46
N ASN A 602 25.40 2.21 9.64
CA ASN A 602 24.03 2.20 9.13
C ASN A 602 24.04 2.20 7.59
N PHE A 603 23.15 1.45 6.95
CA PHE A 603 22.92 1.53 5.51
C PHE A 603 21.45 1.68 5.16
N SER A 604 21.21 2.19 3.96
CA SER A 604 19.91 2.24 3.31
C SER A 604 20.09 1.75 1.89
N GLN A 605 19.30 0.76 1.47
CA GLN A 605 19.29 0.26 0.10
C GLN A 605 17.86 0.17 -0.43
N ASN A 606 17.63 0.57 -1.67
CA ASN A 606 16.36 0.40 -2.37
C ASN A 606 16.45 -0.54 -3.57
N ILE A 607 15.29 -0.91 -4.10
CA ILE A 607 15.13 -1.85 -5.22
C ILE A 607 15.85 -1.45 -6.53
N TYR A 608 16.24 -0.18 -6.69
CA TYR A 608 16.94 0.34 -7.87
C TYR A 608 18.44 0.55 -7.67
N ASP A 609 18.94 0.30 -6.45
CA ASP A 609 20.37 0.41 -6.15
C ASP A 609 21.09 -0.81 -6.76
N THR A 610 21.97 -0.52 -7.72
CA THR A 610 22.83 -1.48 -8.41
C THR A 610 24.26 -1.37 -7.93
#